data_AF-A0A0S8GCI7-F1
#
_entry.id   AF-A0A0S8GCI7-F1
#
_cell.length_a   1.000
_cell.length_b   1.000
_cell.length_c   1.000
_cell.angle_alpha   90.00
_cell.angle_beta   90.00
_cell.angle_gamma   90.00
#
_symmetry.space_group_name_H-M   'P 1'
#
loop_
_entity.id
_entity.type
_entity.pdbx_description
1 polymer ?
#
loop_
_entity_poly.entity_id
_entity_poly.type
_entity_poly.pdbx_seq_one_letter_code
_entity_poly.pdbx_strand_id
1 'polypeptide(L)' 'MELKSRIYVAGHRGLVGSALMRRLQAGGYRNIVARRHSELDLTNQQAVREFFANECPEYVFLAAAKVGGIHANNTYPAE' A
#
# COMPACT_ATOMS: atom_id res chain seq x y z
N MET A 1 -4.89 2.75 16.22
CA MET A 1 -5.12 3.60 15.03
C MET A 1 -6.39 4.38 15.30
N GLU A 2 -6.36 5.70 15.14
CA GLU A 2 -7.54 6.55 15.31
C GLU A 2 -8.36 6.59 14.00
N LEU A 3 -9.68 6.80 14.08
CA LEU A 3 -10.56 6.83 12.89
C LEU A 3 -10.16 7.91 11.87
N LYS A 4 -9.50 8.98 12.34
CA LYS A 4 -9.02 10.10 11.52
C LYS A 4 -7.56 9.94 11.10
N SER A 5 -6.84 8.93 11.59
CA SER A 5 -5.44 8.75 11.27
C SER A 5 -5.25 8.61 9.76
N ARG A 6 -4.20 9.23 9.22
CA ARG A 6 -3.86 9.11 7.80
C ARG A 6 -3.17 7.77 7.53
N ILE A 7 -3.79 6.95 6.69
CA ILE A 7 -3.36 5.57 6.43
C ILE A 7 -2.97 5.43 4.96
N TYR A 8 -1.74 5.04 4.69
CA TYR A 8 -1.32 4.70 3.34
C TYR A 8 -1.41 3.18 3.10
N VAL A 9 -2.08 2.77 2.02
CA VAL A 9 -2.13 1.36 1.58
C VAL A 9 -1.41 1.21 0.24
N ALA A 10 -0.16 0.76 0.27
CA ALA A 10 0.58 0.39 -0.93
C ALA A 10 0.04 -0.92 -1.50
N GLY A 11 -0.10 -1.02 -2.82
CA GLY A 11 -0.63 -2.24 -3.45
C GLY A 11 -2.14 -2.45 -3.25
N HIS A 12 -2.89 -1.38 -3.00
CA HIS A 12 -4.34 -1.40 -2.70
C HIS A 12 -5.24 -2.14 -3.71
N ARG A 13 -4.77 -2.38 -4.95
CA ARG A 13 -5.51 -3.12 -5.98
C ARG A 13 -5.22 -4.63 -6.00
N GLY A 14 -4.19 -5.08 -5.30
CA GLY A 14 -3.86 -6.49 -5.18
C GLY A 14 -4.85 -7.24 -4.28
N LEU A 15 -4.71 -8.56 -4.20
CA LEU A 15 -5.57 -9.43 -3.38
C LEU A 15 -5.65 -8.94 -1.93
N VAL A 16 -4.49 -8.79 -1.27
CA VAL A 16 -4.39 -8.35 0.13
C VAL A 16 -4.77 -6.88 0.26
N GLY A 17 -4.24 -6.01 -0.61
CA GLY A 17 -4.51 -4.57 -0.57
C GLY A 17 -6.00 -4.24 -0.70
N SER A 18 -6.73 -4.91 -1.60
CA SER A 18 -8.16 -4.68 -1.76
C SER A 18 -8.98 -5.15 -0.55
N ALA A 19 -8.55 -6.23 0.11
CA ALA A 19 -9.16 -6.70 1.35
C ALA A 19 -8.92 -5.70 2.50
N LEU A 20 -7.71 -5.15 2.61
CA LEU A 20 -7.38 -4.09 3.58
C LEU A 20 -8.25 -2.84 3.35
N MET A 21 -8.38 -2.38 2.11
CA MET A 21 -9.24 -1.24 1.77
C MET A 21 -10.68 -1.47 2.23
N ARG A 22 -11.28 -2.62 1.89
CA ARG A 22 -12.63 -2.99 2.32
C ARG A 22 -12.75 -3.02 3.85
N ARG A 23 -11.77 -3.61 4.54
CA ARG A 23 -11.78 -3.75 6.00
C ARG A 23 -11.65 -2.40 6.71
N LEU A 24 -10.77 -1.52 6.24
CA LEU A 24 -10.57 -0.19 6.79
C LEU A 24 -11.82 0.69 6.56
N GLN A 25 -12.38 0.66 5.36
CA GLN A 25 -13.63 1.37 5.07
C GLN A 25 -14.80 0.87 5.93
N ALA A 26 -14.97 -0.45 6.05
CA ALA A 26 -15.98 -1.05 6.92
C ALA A 26 -15.74 -0.74 8.41
N GLY A 27 -14.49 -0.51 8.81
CA GLY A 27 -14.10 -0.06 10.15
C GLY A 27 -14.32 1.44 10.41
N GLY A 28 -14.80 2.21 9.43
CA GLY A 28 -15.08 3.63 9.57
C GLY A 28 -13.88 4.55 9.35
N TYR A 29 -12.73 4.03 8.91
CA TYR A 29 -11.57 4.85 8.56
C TYR A 29 -11.83 5.59 7.24
N ARG A 30 -11.66 6.92 7.28
CA ARG A 30 -11.98 7.80 6.13
C ARG A 30 -10.77 8.44 5.49
N ASN A 31 -9.66 8.55 6.20
CA ASN A 31 -8.43 9.22 5.75
C ASN A 31 -7.43 8.20 5.18
N ILE A 32 -7.85 7.49 4.13
CA ILE A 32 -7.05 6.45 3.49
C ILE A 32 -6.48 7.00 2.18
N VAL A 33 -5.16 6.97 2.06
CA VAL A 33 -4.41 7.35 0.87
C VAL A 33 -3.96 6.09 0.15
N ALA A 34 -4.07 6.09 -1.18
CA ALA A 34 -3.54 5.03 -2.02
C ALA A 34 -2.99 5.64 -3.32
N ARG A 35 -2.04 4.94 -3.93
CA ARG A 35 -1.46 5.29 -5.24
C ARG A 35 -1.35 4.07 -6.12
N ARG A 36 -1.61 4.24 -7.41
CA ARG A 36 -1.29 3.27 -8.47
C ARG A 36 0.21 3.31 -8.74
N HIS A 37 0.75 2.25 -9.32
CA HIS A 37 2.15 2.22 -9.73
C HIS A 37 2.52 3.35 -10.70
N SER A 38 1.58 3.75 -11.58
CA SER A 38 1.75 4.89 -12.50
C SER A 38 1.79 6.25 -11.81
N GLU A 39 1.29 6.35 -10.57
CA GLU A 39 1.27 7.60 -9.78
C GLU A 39 2.42 7.64 -8.77
N LEU A 40 2.87 6.47 -8.32
CA LEU A 40 4.00 6.31 -7.42
C LEU A 40 4.68 4.96 -7.67
N ASP A 41 5.85 5.01 -8.28
CA ASP A 41 6.75 3.86 -8.36
C ASP A 41 7.52 3.72 -7.04
N LEU A 42 7.22 2.66 -6.30
CA LEU A 42 7.84 2.38 -5.01
C LEU A 42 9.31 1.96 -5.11
N THR A 43 9.81 1.65 -6.30
CA THR A 43 11.24 1.40 -6.52
C THR A 43 12.04 2.70 -6.69
N ASN A 44 11.37 3.82 -6.98
CA ASN A 44 11.99 5.14 -7.07
C ASN A 44 12.04 5.81 -5.69
N GLN A 45 13.23 5.79 -5.09
CA GLN A 45 13.44 6.34 -3.74
C GLN A 45 13.10 7.82 -3.61
N GLN A 46 13.36 8.64 -4.64
CA GLN A 46 13.08 10.07 -4.61
C GLN A 46 11.57 10.33 -4.61
N ALA A 47 10.82 9.66 -5.49
CA ALA A 47 9.37 9.77 -5.56
C ALA A 47 8.71 9.32 -4.24
N VAL A 48 9.23 8.25 -3.62
CA VAL A 48 8.76 7.79 -2.30
C VAL A 48 9.03 8.84 -1.22
N ARG A 49 10.23 9.43 -1.18
CA ARG A 49 10.54 10.50 -0.20
C ARG A 49 9.59 11.69 -0.33
N GLU A 50 9.37 12.16 -1.54
CA GLU A 50 8.46 13.28 -1.83
C GLU A 50 7.02 12.94 -1.45
N PHE A 51 6.56 11.74 -1.78
CA PHE A 51 5.24 11.26 -1.38
C PHE A 51 5.06 11.26 0.14
N PHE A 52 6.02 10.71 0.89
CA PHE A 52 5.94 10.68 2.35
C PHE A 52 6.03 12.06 2.99
N ALA A 53 6.85 12.97 2.44
CA ALA A 53 6.95 14.35 2.92
C ALA A 53 5.65 15.15 2.69
N ASN A 54 4.92 14.86 1.61
CA ASN A 54 3.67 15.54 1.28
C ASN A 54 2.45 14.95 2.00
N GLU A 55 2.34 13.62 2.04
CA GLU A 55 1.17 12.95 2.60
C GLU A 55 1.27 12.77 4.12
N CYS A 56 2.48 12.58 4.67
CA CYS A 56 2.70 12.35 6.10
C CYS A 56 1.76 11.28 6.70
N PRO A 57 1.73 10.03 6.19
CA PRO A 57 0.89 8.98 6.76
C PRO A 57 1.37 8.58 8.16
N GLU A 58 0.43 8.37 9.09
CA GLU A 58 0.72 7.85 10.44
C GLU A 58 0.91 6.33 10.42
N TYR A 59 0.21 5.65 9.51
CA TYR A 59 0.26 4.20 9.35
C TYR A 59 0.44 3.82 7.89
N VAL A 60 1.25 2.80 7.65
CA VAL A 60 1.51 2.26 6.31
C VAL A 60 1.25 0.76 6.31
N PHE A 61 0.37 0.32 5.41
CA PHE A 61 0.25 -1.08 5.04
C PHE A 61 0.96 -1.31 3.71
N LEU A 62 2.11 -1.99 3.76
CA LEU A 62 2.89 -2.33 2.58
C LEU A 62 2.42 -3.67 2.00
N ALA A 63 1.41 -3.65 1.14
CA ALA A 63 0.90 -4.84 0.44
C ALA A 63 1.30 -4.87 -1.04
N ALA A 64 2.11 -3.91 -1.50
CA ALA A 64 2.69 -3.94 -2.84
C ALA A 64 3.84 -4.96 -2.88
N ALA A 65 3.79 -5.84 -3.87
CA ALA A 65 4.86 -6.79 -4.17
C ALA A 65 4.83 -7.12 -5.66
N LYS A 66 5.99 -7.45 -6.22
CA LYS A 66 6.04 -8.20 -7.48
C LYS A 66 5.64 -9.64 -7.16
N VAL A 67 4.67 -10.18 -7.89
CA VAL A 67 4.17 -11.54 -7.65
C VAL A 67 4.08 -12.30 -8.96
N GLY A 68 4.53 -13.55 -8.97
CA GLY A 68 4.47 -14.43 -10.14
C GLY A 68 3.48 -15.60 -10.00
N GLY A 69 2.67 -15.63 -8.93
CA GLY A 69 1.80 -16.76 -8.56
C GLY A 69 2.45 -17.69 -7.52
N ILE A 70 1.69 -18.67 -6.99
CA ILE A 70 2.15 -19.52 -5.87
C ILE A 70 3.46 -20.24 -6.23
N HIS A 71 3.56 -20.77 -7.44
CA HIS A 71 4.78 -21.46 -7.89
C HIS A 71 5.98 -20.51 -7.93
N ALA A 72 5.86 -19.36 -8.60
CA ALA A 72 6.95 -18.38 -8.69
C ALA A 72 7.34 -17.79 -7.33
N ASN A 73 6.37 -17.53 -6.45
CA ASN A 73 6.63 -17.02 -5.09
C ASN A 73 7.35 -18.06 -4.22
N ASN A 74 7.11 -19.36 -4.44
CA ASN A 74 7.85 -20.43 -3.77
C ASN A 74 9.27 -20.60 -4.34
N THR A 75 9.45 -20.38 -5.65
CA THR A 75 10.74 -20.52 -6.33
C THR A 75 11.66 -19.33 -6.08
N TYR A 76 11.12 -18.11 -6.01
CA TYR A 76 11.86 -16.86 -5.84
C TYR A 76 11.28 -16.04 -4.68
N PRO A 77 11.49 -16.48 -3.42
CA PRO A 77 11.03 -15.71 -2.28
C PRO A 77 11.78 -14.38 -2.19
N ALA A 78 11.04 -13.27 -2.14
CA ALA A 78 11.53 -11.90 -1.95
C ALA A 78 12.32 -11.25 -3.10
N GLU A 79 12.28 -11.79 -4.32
CA GLU A 79 12.79 -11.15 -5.55
C GLU A 79 11.70 -10.45 -6.42
#